data_AF-A0A102KQ70-F1
#
_entry.id   AF-A0A102KQ70-F1
#
_cell.length_a   1.000
_cell.length_b   1.000
_cell.length_c   1.000
_cell.angle_alpha   90.00
_cell.angle_beta   90.00
_cell.angle_gamma   90.00
#
_symmetry.space_group_name_H-M   'P 1'
#
loop_
_entity.id
_entity.type
_entity.pdbx_description
1 polymer ?
#
loop_
_entity_poly.entity_id
_entity_poly.type
_entity_poly.pdbx_seq_one_letter_code
_entity_poly.pdbx_strand_id
1 'polypeptide(L)'
;MTEKTIEWRTPFAHCTKRPYQVIESDPASAKPKIAFLLKGRACDFGVISLHFDPAYPDYWIAKGYRNLDGYRHDSADALSCSVAHVRK
;
A
#
# COMPACT_ATOMS: atom_id res chain seq x y z
N MET A 1 -15.07 17.47 7.90
CA MET A 1 -13.99 16.94 7.03
C MET A 1 -14.37 15.54 6.60
N THR A 2 -14.39 15.25 5.31
CA THR A 2 -14.72 13.91 4.79
C THR A 2 -13.50 13.02 4.93
N GLU A 3 -13.64 11.88 5.62
CA GLU A 3 -12.55 10.94 5.82
C GLU A 3 -12.20 10.24 4.49
N LYS A 4 -10.94 10.31 4.06
CA LYS A 4 -10.50 9.64 2.83
C LYS A 4 -10.55 8.14 3.04
N THR A 5 -10.99 7.42 2.00
CA THR A 5 -11.04 5.96 2.02
C THR A 5 -10.19 5.37 0.89
N ILE A 6 -9.67 4.16 1.13
CA ILE A 6 -8.92 3.38 0.15
C ILE A 6 -9.60 2.02 0.01
N GLU A 7 -9.71 1.55 -1.23
CA GLU A 7 -10.10 0.19 -1.57
C GLU A 7 -8.88 -0.52 -2.13
N TRP A 8 -8.69 -1.78 -1.77
CA TRP A 8 -7.53 -2.56 -2.20
C TRP A 8 -7.99 -3.87 -2.80
N ARG A 9 -7.85 -4.00 -4.11
CA ARG A 9 -8.24 -5.20 -4.85
C ARG A 9 -7.01 -5.78 -5.51
N THR A 10 -6.50 -6.86 -4.96
CA THR A 10 -5.38 -7.63 -5.51
C THR A 10 -5.80 -9.08 -5.70
N PRO A 11 -5.06 -9.87 -6.51
CA PRO A 11 -5.37 -11.29 -6.69
C PRO A 11 -5.43 -12.11 -5.40
N PHE A 12 -4.79 -11.65 -4.32
CA PHE A 12 -4.71 -12.34 -3.04
C PHE A 12 -5.62 -11.76 -1.95
N ALA A 13 -6.13 -10.53 -2.10
CA ALA A 13 -6.98 -9.92 -1.08
C ALA A 13 -7.90 -8.85 -1.67
N HIS A 14 -9.16 -8.87 -1.22
CA HIS A 14 -10.16 -7.86 -1.55
C HIS A 14 -10.52 -7.09 -0.28
N CYS A 15 -9.86 -5.96 -0.03
CA CYS A 15 -10.20 -5.04 1.05
C CYS A 15 -11.25 -4.05 0.55
N THR A 16 -12.46 -4.09 1.13
CA THR A 16 -13.50 -3.09 0.87
C THR A 16 -13.01 -1.68 1.22
N LYS A 17 -13.63 -0.63 0.66
CA LYS A 17 -13.32 0.78 1.01
C LYS A 17 -13.22 0.99 2.52
N ARG A 18 -12.09 1.52 3.00
CA ARG A 18 -11.87 1.84 4.41
C ARG A 18 -11.19 3.19 4.62
N PRO A 19 -11.51 3.87 5.73
CA PRO A 19 -10.73 4.99 6.19
C PRO A 19 -9.27 4.60 6.43
N TYR A 20 -8.37 5.53 6.20
CA TYR A 20 -6.94 5.31 6.41
C TYR A 20 -6.26 6.55 6.99
N GLN A 21 -5.06 6.33 7.53
CA GLN A 21 -4.10 7.37 7.89
C GLN A 21 -2.83 7.19 7.05
N VAL A 22 -2.30 8.27 6.47
CA VAL A 22 -0.99 8.24 5.83
C VAL A 22 0.08 8.20 6.92
N ILE A 23 0.94 7.19 6.89
CA ILE A 23 2.02 6.99 7.87
C ILE A 23 3.41 7.21 7.28
N GLU A 24 3.52 7.19 5.95
CA GLU A 24 4.73 7.55 5.20
C GLU A 24 4.30 8.15 3.86
N SER A 25 4.96 9.21 3.43
CA SER A 25 4.71 9.85 2.14
C SER A 25 5.94 10.63 1.72
N ASP A 26 6.69 10.07 0.80
CA ASP A 26 7.83 10.71 0.17
C ASP A 26 7.68 10.68 -1.35
N PRO A 27 6.84 11.56 -1.92
CA PRO A 27 6.58 11.59 -3.36
C PRO A 27 7.71 12.26 -4.16
N ALA A 28 8.62 13.00 -3.50
CA ALA A 28 9.67 13.78 -4.15
C ALA A 28 11.02 13.03 -4.24
N SER A 29 11.17 11.91 -3.53
CA SER A 29 12.36 11.07 -3.59
C SER A 29 12.55 10.41 -4.95
N ALA A 30 13.79 10.01 -5.24
CA ALA A 30 14.15 9.21 -6.41
C ALA A 30 13.48 7.82 -6.41
N LYS A 31 13.03 7.35 -5.23
CA LYS A 31 12.23 6.13 -5.09
C LYS A 31 10.95 6.43 -4.31
N PRO A 32 9.94 7.04 -4.95
CA PRO A 32 8.73 7.46 -4.27
C PRO A 32 8.07 6.34 -3.46
N LYS A 33 7.61 6.66 -2.26
CA LYS A 33 6.93 5.70 -1.39
C LYS A 33 5.81 6.36 -0.60
N ILE A 34 4.69 5.66 -0.49
CA ILE A 34 3.53 6.08 0.30
C ILE A 34 2.99 4.87 1.06
N ALA A 35 2.69 5.03 2.34
CA ALA A 35 2.08 3.98 3.16
C ALA A 35 0.85 4.47 3.91
N PHE A 36 -0.15 3.59 3.96
CA PHE A 36 -1.48 3.84 4.48
C PHE A 36 -1.78 2.82 5.59
N LEU A 37 -2.03 3.30 6.81
CA LEU A 37 -2.57 2.52 7.91
C LEU A 37 -4.09 2.49 7.81
N LEU A 38 -4.67 1.30 7.63
CA LEU A 38 -6.11 1.11 7.53
C LEU A 38 -6.76 1.18 8.92
N LYS A 39 -7.92 1.83 9.01
CA LYS A 39 -8.73 1.84 10.24
C LYS A 39 -9.73 0.70 10.21
N GLY A 40 -9.77 -0.07 11.30
CA GLY A 40 -10.63 -1.26 11.43
C GLY A 40 -10.11 -2.47 10.65
N ARG A 41 -10.93 -3.53 10.56
CA ARG A 41 -10.55 -4.79 9.90
C ARG A 41 -11.50 -5.09 8.75
N ALA A 42 -11.00 -5.00 7.52
CA ALA A 42 -11.75 -5.26 6.28
C ALA A 42 -11.22 -6.46 5.49
N CYS A 43 -9.95 -6.76 5.73
CA CYS A 43 -9.17 -7.85 5.17
C CYS A 43 -8.04 -8.12 6.17
N ASP A 44 -7.11 -9.02 5.85
CA ASP A 44 -5.99 -9.35 6.72
C ASP A 44 -4.85 -8.31 6.71
N PHE A 45 -4.99 -7.20 5.97
CA PHE A 45 -4.01 -6.12 5.97
C PHE A 45 -4.37 -4.99 6.92
N GLY A 46 -3.39 -4.58 7.73
CA GLY A 46 -3.43 -3.37 8.53
C GLY A 46 -2.69 -2.20 7.87
N VAL A 47 -1.67 -2.47 7.04
CA VAL A 47 -0.92 -1.45 6.31
C VAL A 47 -0.82 -1.82 4.84
N ILE A 48 -0.99 -0.83 3.98
CA ILE A 48 -0.77 -0.93 2.54
C ILE A 48 0.30 0.09 2.16
N SER A 49 1.30 -0.33 1.40
CA SER A 49 2.30 0.58 0.84
C SER A 49 2.37 0.49 -0.68
N LEU A 50 2.64 1.63 -1.30
CA LEU A 50 3.02 1.76 -2.70
C LEU A 50 4.45 2.27 -2.75
N HIS A 51 5.30 1.57 -3.49
CA HIS A 51 6.70 1.91 -3.69
C HIS A 51 7.01 1.89 -5.18
N PHE A 52 7.76 2.89 -5.65
CA PHE A 52 8.28 2.92 -6.99
C PHE A 52 9.75 2.47 -6.99
N ASP A 53 10.05 1.46 -7.83
CA ASP A 53 11.41 0.99 -8.06
C ASP A 53 11.91 1.48 -9.43
N PRO A 54 12.95 2.33 -9.49
CA PRO A 54 13.52 2.80 -10.75
C PRO A 54 14.06 1.69 -11.66
N ALA A 55 14.38 0.51 -11.10
CA ALA A 55 14.78 -0.66 -11.89
C ALA A 55 13.63 -1.22 -12.74
N TYR A 56 12.38 -0.92 -12.34
CA TYR A 56 11.16 -1.39 -12.99
C TYR A 56 10.16 -0.24 -13.18
N PRO A 57 10.45 0.71 -14.08
CA PRO A 57 9.71 1.97 -14.19
C PRO A 57 8.26 1.81 -14.68
N ASP A 58 7.91 0.66 -15.23
CA ASP A 58 6.59 0.40 -15.81
C ASP A 58 5.50 0.10 -14.76
N TYR A 59 5.89 -0.20 -13.51
CA TYR A 59 4.94 -0.54 -12.46
C TYR A 59 5.34 -0.01 -11.08
N TRP A 60 4.34 0.19 -10.25
CA TRP A 60 4.50 0.39 -8.82
C TRP A 60 4.42 -0.95 -8.10
N ILE A 61 5.19 -1.12 -7.04
CA ILE A 61 5.09 -2.26 -6.15
C ILE A 61 4.09 -1.93 -5.05
N ALA A 62 2.98 -2.64 -5.09
CA ALA A 62 1.94 -2.61 -4.08
C ALA A 62 2.19 -3.74 -3.08
N LYS A 63 2.32 -3.42 -1.78
CA LYS A 63 2.60 -4.40 -0.72
C LYS A 63 1.61 -4.24 0.44
N GLY A 64 1.04 -5.35 0.89
CA GLY A 64 0.09 -5.43 2.00
C GLY A 64 0.71 -6.15 3.20
N TYR A 65 0.68 -5.49 4.35
CA TYR A 65 1.20 -6.00 5.62
C TYR A 65 0.08 -6.24 6.61
N ARG A 66 0.21 -7.28 7.43
CA ARG A 66 -0.80 -7.63 8.43
C ARG A 66 -1.02 -6.54 9.48
N ASN A 67 0.03 -5.82 9.86
CA ASN A 67 -0.04 -4.77 10.88
C ASN A 67 1.15 -3.79 10.72
N LEU A 68 1.18 -2.76 11.58
CA LEU A 68 2.22 -1.73 11.56
C LEU A 68 3.63 -2.28 11.88
N ASP A 69 3.72 -3.29 12.74
CA ASP A 69 4.99 -3.91 13.11
C ASP A 69 5.61 -4.64 11.91
N GLY A 70 4.79 -5.43 11.20
CA GLY A 70 5.18 -6.08 9.96
C GLY A 70 5.60 -5.10 8.88
N TYR A 71 5.00 -3.90 8.82
CA TYR A 71 5.45 -2.83 7.93
C TYR A 71 6.83 -2.29 8.32
N ARG A 72 7.04 -1.99 9.61
CA ARG A 72 8.29 -1.40 10.12
C ARG A 72 9.50 -2.33 9.95
N HIS A 73 9.27 -3.63 10.05
CA HIS A 73 10.31 -4.65 9.93
C HIS A 73 10.38 -5.30 8.54
N ASP A 74 9.62 -4.78 7.57
CA ASP A 74 9.45 -5.35 6.24
C ASP A 74 9.24 -6.87 6.23
N SER A 75 8.23 -7.33 6.99
CA SER A 75 7.93 -8.75 7.19
C SER A 75 7.86 -9.53 5.88
N ALA A 76 8.46 -10.72 5.88
CA ALA A 76 8.45 -11.64 4.75
C ALA A 76 7.05 -12.18 4.40
N ASP A 77 6.10 -12.13 5.35
CA ASP A 77 4.71 -12.58 5.16
C ASP A 77 3.87 -11.57 4.37
N ALA A 78 4.44 -10.41 4.05
CA ALA A 78 3.73 -9.37 3.33
C ALA A 78 3.52 -9.77 1.85
N LEU A 79 2.29 -9.55 1.38
CA LEU A 79 1.89 -9.93 0.02
C LEU A 79 2.07 -8.75 -0.93
N SER A 80 2.72 -8.98 -2.07
CA SER A 80 3.01 -7.94 -3.05
C SER A 80 2.46 -8.26 -4.43
N CYS A 81 2.14 -7.21 -5.18
CA CYS A 81 1.82 -7.28 -6.60
C CYS A 81 2.32 -6.04 -7.34
N SER A 82 2.56 -6.19 -8.64
CA SER A 82 2.86 -5.05 -9.52
C SER A 82 1.55 -4.37 -9.93
N VAL A 83 1.50 -3.05 -9.77
CA VAL A 83 0.41 -2.20 -10.25
C VAL A 83 0.96 -1.43 -11.44
N ALA A 84 0.47 -1.77 -12.63
CA ALA A 84 0.86 -1.09 -13.86
C ALA A 84 0.60 0.41 -13.73
N HIS A 85 1.53 1.21 -14.24
CA HIS A 85 1.30 2.64 -14.37
C HIS A 85 0.19 2.86 -15.40
N VAL A 86 -1.04 3.15 -14.95
CA VAL A 86 -2.13 3.50 -15.86
C VAL A 86 -1.80 4.87 -16.46
N ARG A 87 -1.10 4.89 -17.60
CA ARG A 87 -1.04 6.08 -18.45
C ARG A 87 -2.46 6.30 -18.98
N LYS A 88 -3.11 7.37 -18.52
CA LYS A 88 -4.28 7.93 -19.19
C LYS A 88 -3.84 8.66 -20.44
#